data_AF-A0ABD0Y2C4-F1
#
_entry.id   AF-A0ABD0Y2C4-F1
#
_cell.length_a   1.000
_cell.length_b   1.000
_cell.length_c   1.000
_cell.angle_alpha   90.00
_cell.angle_beta   90.00
_cell.angle_gamma   90.00
#
_symmetry.space_group_name_H-M   'P 1'
#
loop_
_entity.id
_entity.type
_entity.pdbx_description
1 polymer ?
#
loop_
_entity_poly.entity_id
_entity_poly.type
_entity_poly.pdbx_seq_one_letter_code
_entity_poly.pdbx_strand_id
1 'polypeptide(L)'
;MTWLLLELAHNPKVQQTLRTEIEDVLNQNYGILTYDALKNMEYLDMCCLETLRKYPPAGMVSRLCVRGCQLKGGLKIEPDTQIFVPVLGMHRDPEYFPEPDKFLPERFDPRKESGRPKHTFLAFGEGPRMCIGESLFLIP
;
A
#
# COMPACT_ATOMS: atom_id res chain seq x y z
N MET A 1 -8.45 -5.15 7.47
CA MET A 1 -8.00 -6.56 7.56
C MET A 1 -8.91 -7.56 6.85
N THR A 2 -10.23 -7.33 6.70
CA THR A 2 -11.14 -8.26 6.02
C THR A 2 -10.70 -8.66 4.61
N TRP A 3 -10.26 -7.69 3.80
CA TRP A 3 -9.79 -7.94 2.43
C TRP A 3 -8.52 -8.80 2.37
N LEU A 4 -7.58 -8.62 3.31
CA LEU A 4 -6.39 -9.46 3.39
C LEU A 4 -6.79 -10.92 3.64
N LEU A 5 -7.63 -11.17 4.65
CA LEU A 5 -8.10 -12.52 4.95
C LEU A 5 -8.83 -13.15 3.77
N LEU A 6 -9.62 -12.36 3.03
CA LEU A 6 -10.29 -12.81 1.81
C LEU A 6 -9.28 -13.20 0.73
N GLU A 7 -8.26 -12.37 0.48
CA GLU A 7 -7.21 -12.67 -0.50
C GLU A 7 -6.39 -13.90 -0.11
N LEU A 8 -6.05 -14.07 1.16
CA LEU A 8 -5.36 -15.27 1.64
C LEU A 8 -6.21 -16.53 1.43
N ALA A 9 -7.52 -16.47 1.68
CA ALA A 9 -8.43 -17.59 1.43
C ALA A 9 -8.52 -17.96 -0.06
N HIS A 10 -8.40 -16.98 -0.98
CA HIS A 10 -8.40 -17.22 -2.43
C HIS A 10 -7.03 -17.60 -2.99
N ASN A 11 -5.94 -17.36 -2.24
CA ASN A 11 -4.57 -17.60 -2.69
C ASN A 11 -3.84 -18.54 -1.71
N PRO A 12 -4.12 -19.87 -1.71
CA PRO A 12 -3.54 -20.82 -0.75
C PRO A 12 -2.00 -20.83 -0.74
N LYS A 13 -1.36 -20.58 -1.88
CA LYS A 13 0.11 -20.48 -1.96
C LYS A 13 0.64 -19.30 -1.15
N VAL A 14 0.02 -18.12 -1.32
CA VAL A 14 0.39 -16.91 -0.57
C VAL A 14 0.12 -17.11 0.92
N GLN A 15 -1.02 -17.72 1.27
CA GLN A 15 -1.34 -18.06 2.65
C GLN A 15 -0.30 -19.00 3.28
N GLN A 16 0.13 -20.03 2.54
CA GLN A 16 1.13 -20.97 3.05
C GLN A 16 2.49 -20.30 3.24
N THR A 17 2.93 -19.48 2.28
CA THR A 17 4.18 -18.70 2.42
C THR A 17 4.14 -17.78 3.64
N LEU A 18 3.03 -17.04 3.83
CA LEU A 18 2.85 -16.16 4.98
C LEU A 18 2.83 -16.95 6.30
N ARG A 19 2.14 -18.09 6.34
CA ARG A 19 2.13 -18.95 7.53
C ARG A 19 3.53 -19.44 7.88
N THR A 20 4.29 -19.89 6.89
CA THR A 20 5.66 -20.37 7.10
C THR A 20 6.55 -19.26 7.67
N GLU A 21 6.48 -18.03 7.13
CA GLU A 21 7.21 -16.90 7.71
C GLU A 21 6.83 -16.66 9.18
N ILE A 22 5.53 -16.61 9.49
CA ILE A 22 5.05 -16.37 10.85
C ILE A 22 5.54 -17.47 11.80
N GLU A 23 5.46 -18.74 11.39
CA GLU A 23 5.94 -19.88 12.18
C GLU A 23 7.46 -19.80 12.41
N ASP A 24 8.23 -19.50 11.37
CA ASP A 24 9.70 -19.40 11.45
C ASP A 24 10.14 -18.28 12.39
N VAL A 25 9.54 -17.10 12.27
CA VAL A 25 9.83 -15.94 13.12
C VAL A 25 9.44 -16.22 14.58
N LEU A 26 8.29 -16.84 14.82
CA LEU A 26 7.88 -17.21 16.18
C LEU A 26 8.80 -18.27 16.78
N ASN A 27 9.21 -19.28 16.01
CA ASN A 27 10.14 -20.32 16.48
C ASN A 27 11.50 -19.72 16.87
N GLN A 28 11.99 -18.74 16.12
CA GLN A 28 13.22 -18.01 16.47
C GLN A 28 13.07 -17.18 17.75
N ASN A 29 11.84 -16.78 18.09
CA ASN A 29 11.52 -15.97 19.27
C ASN A 29 10.84 -16.78 20.40
N TYR A 30 11.15 -18.07 20.52
CA TYR A 30 10.63 -18.97 21.56
C TYR A 30 9.10 -19.05 21.64
N GLY A 31 8.41 -18.87 20.51
CA GLY A 31 6.96 -18.85 20.41
C GLY A 31 6.29 -17.58 20.95
N ILE A 32 7.07 -16.57 21.32
CA ILE A 32 6.56 -15.31 21.88
C ILE A 32 6.38 -14.31 20.73
N LEU A 33 5.21 -13.67 20.67
CA LEU A 33 5.01 -12.54 19.78
C LEU A 33 5.49 -11.25 20.48
N THR A 34 6.62 -10.72 20.02
CA THR A 34 7.16 -9.43 20.46
C THR A 34 7.12 -8.41 19.32
N TYR A 35 7.32 -7.14 19.66
CA TYR A 35 7.50 -6.07 18.68
C TYR A 35 8.66 -6.39 17.73
N ASP A 36 9.83 -6.76 18.25
CA ASP A 36 10.96 -7.13 17.38
C ASP A 36 10.70 -8.36 16.51
N ALA A 37 9.82 -9.28 16.93
CA ALA A 37 9.41 -10.40 16.07
C ALA A 37 8.54 -9.93 14.91
N LEU A 38 7.59 -9.02 15.14
CA LEU A 38 6.75 -8.45 14.09
C LEU A 38 7.60 -7.76 13.00
N LYS A 39 8.71 -7.10 13.38
CA LYS A 39 9.64 -6.43 12.46
C LYS A 39 10.22 -7.34 11.39
N ASN A 40 10.34 -8.61 11.73
CA ASN A 40 10.97 -9.61 10.89
C ASN A 40 9.96 -10.34 9.98
N MET A 41 8.68 -9.94 10.01
CA MET A 41 7.62 -10.50 9.16
C MET A 41 7.48 -9.70 7.86
N GLU A 42 8.54 -9.66 7.05
CA GLU A 42 8.59 -8.84 5.82
C GLU A 42 7.48 -9.21 4.81
N TYR A 43 7.15 -10.49 4.67
CA TYR A 43 6.12 -10.96 3.74
C TYR A 43 4.71 -10.62 4.24
N LEU A 44 4.50 -10.57 5.56
CA LEU A 44 3.28 -10.00 6.13
C LEU A 44 3.11 -8.53 5.71
N ASP A 45 4.16 -7.72 5.79
CA ASP A 45 4.13 -6.32 5.34
C ASP A 45 3.80 -6.22 3.86
N MET A 46 4.42 -7.06 3.02
CA MET A 46 4.10 -7.15 1.59
C MET A 46 2.63 -7.47 1.33
N CYS A 47 2.05 -8.42 2.09
CA CYS A 47 0.64 -8.78 1.98
C CYS A 47 -0.28 -7.63 2.41
N CYS A 48 0.08 -6.91 3.46
CA CYS A 48 -0.64 -5.74 3.95
C CYS A 48 -0.63 -4.60 2.92
N LEU A 49 0.54 -4.29 2.34
CA LEU A 49 0.69 -3.25 1.32
C LEU A 49 -0.06 -3.59 0.02
N GLU A 50 0.01 -4.85 -0.44
CA GLU A 50 -0.74 -5.29 -1.63
C GLU A 50 -2.25 -5.27 -1.39
N THR A 51 -2.70 -5.54 -0.15
CA THR A 51 -4.11 -5.37 0.22
C THR A 51 -4.54 -3.91 0.11
N LEU A 52 -3.71 -2.98 0.60
CA LEU A 52 -4.00 -1.55 0.52
C LEU A 52 -3.95 -1.00 -0.91
N ARG A 53 -3.11 -1.58 -1.78
CA ARG A 53 -3.12 -1.27 -3.21
C ARG A 53 -4.45 -1.67 -3.84
N LYS A 54 -4.87 -2.92 -3.63
CA LYS A 54 -6.03 -3.47 -4.34
C LYS A 54 -7.36 -2.98 -3.78
N TYR A 55 -7.38 -2.67 -2.48
CA TYR A 55 -8.54 -2.26 -1.69
C TYR A 55 -8.24 -1.06 -0.78
N PRO A 56 -7.87 0.11 -1.33
CA PRO A 56 -7.59 1.31 -0.54
C PRO A 56 -8.86 1.77 0.18
N PRO A 57 -8.83 1.97 1.52
CA PRO A 57 -9.98 2.49 2.26
C PRO A 57 -10.43 3.88 1.75
N ALA A 58 -9.47 4.71 1.34
CA ALA A 58 -9.72 5.99 0.68
C ALA A 58 -9.44 5.84 -0.83
N GLY A 59 -10.46 5.44 -1.60
CA GLY A 59 -10.33 5.24 -3.05
C GLY A 59 -10.10 6.52 -3.85
N MET A 60 -10.27 7.69 -3.24
CA MET A 60 -10.05 9.01 -3.83
C MET A 60 -9.66 10.01 -2.74
N VAL A 61 -8.78 10.95 -3.07
CA VAL A 61 -8.48 12.12 -2.23
C VAL A 61 -8.76 13.40 -3.00
N SER A 62 -9.19 14.45 -2.32
CA SER A 62 -9.54 15.73 -2.96
C SER A 62 -8.86 16.93 -2.33
N ARG A 63 -8.71 18.01 -3.11
CA ARG A 63 -8.23 19.32 -2.65
C ARG A 63 -9.07 20.42 -3.29
N LEU A 64 -9.34 21.48 -2.53
CA LEU A 64 -9.89 22.72 -3.07
C LEU A 64 -8.75 23.71 -3.29
N CYS A 65 -8.65 24.25 -4.50
CA CYS A 65 -7.66 25.26 -4.83
C CYS A 65 -8.06 26.60 -4.22
N VAL A 66 -7.49 27.00 -3.08
CA VAL A 66 -7.83 28.28 -2.43
C VAL A 66 -7.11 29.49 -3.04
N ARG A 67 -6.06 29.25 -3.84
CA ARG A 67 -5.29 30.28 -4.53
C ARG A 67 -4.82 29.70 -5.85
N GLY A 68 -5.06 30.44 -6.93
CA GLY A 68 -4.69 30.01 -8.28
C GLY A 68 -3.22 29.62 -8.36
N CYS A 69 -2.95 28.48 -9.00
CA CYS A 69 -1.62 27.92 -9.11
C CYS A 69 -1.38 27.30 -10.48
N GLN A 70 -0.10 27.04 -10.79
CA GLN A 70 0.28 26.35 -12.01
C GLN A 70 0.97 25.04 -11.65
N LEU A 71 0.47 23.92 -12.17
CA LEU A 71 1.09 22.62 -12.01
C LEU A 71 2.32 22.49 -12.92
N LYS A 72 3.20 21.55 -12.56
CA LYS A 72 4.25 21.07 -13.48
C LYS A 72 3.57 20.54 -14.75
N GLY A 73 3.99 21.01 -15.92
CA GLY A 73 3.32 20.76 -17.20
C GLY A 73 2.47 21.94 -17.72
N GLY A 74 2.39 23.03 -16.96
CA GLY A 74 1.83 24.30 -17.43
C GLY A 74 0.32 24.48 -17.21
N LEU A 75 -0.37 23.46 -16.70
CA LEU A 75 -1.80 23.52 -16.38
C LEU A 75 -2.05 24.54 -15.25
N LYS A 76 -2.85 25.56 -15.54
CA LYS A 76 -3.31 26.54 -14.56
C LYS A 76 -4.59 26.05 -13.90
N ILE A 77 -4.65 26.19 -12.58
CA ILE A 77 -5.81 25.85 -11.76
C ILE A 77 -6.29 27.13 -11.12
N GLU A 78 -7.54 27.50 -11.41
CA GLU A 78 -8.16 28.68 -10.84
C GLU A 78 -8.55 28.47 -9.38
N PRO A 79 -8.63 29.54 -8.57
CA PRO A 79 -9.27 29.48 -7.26
C PRO A 79 -10.66 28.80 -7.33
N ASP A 80 -11.04 28.16 -6.24
CA ASP A 80 -12.31 27.44 -6.06
C ASP A 80 -12.49 26.21 -6.96
N THR A 81 -11.43 25.78 -7.66
CA THR A 81 -11.43 24.52 -8.41
C THR A 81 -11.22 23.32 -7.47
N GLN A 82 -12.11 22.33 -7.55
CA GLN A 82 -11.94 21.04 -6.85
C GLN A 82 -11.10 20.07 -7.68
N ILE A 83 -10.04 19.54 -7.07
CA ILE A 83 -9.12 18.57 -7.65
C ILE A 83 -9.37 17.23 -6.98
N PHE A 84 -9.48 16.18 -7.78
CA PHE A 84 -9.62 14.80 -7.32
C PHE A 84 -8.45 13.96 -7.82
N VAL A 85 -7.89 13.14 -6.94
CA VAL A 85 -6.86 12.15 -7.26
C VAL A 85 -7.47 10.76 -7.07
N PRO A 86 -7.70 9.99 -8.15
CA PRO A 86 -8.38 8.70 -8.10
C PRO A 86 -7.40 7.60 -7.66
N VAL A 87 -7.17 7.47 -6.35
CA VAL A 87 -6.24 6.50 -5.75
C VAL A 87 -6.51 5.07 -6.23
N LEU A 88 -7.77 4.61 -6.20
CA LEU A 88 -8.14 3.27 -6.65
C LEU A 88 -7.84 3.05 -8.14
N GLY A 89 -8.05 4.07 -8.98
CA GLY A 89 -7.76 4.01 -10.41
C GLY A 89 -6.26 3.89 -10.66
N MET A 90 -5.47 4.74 -10.01
CA MET A 90 -4.00 4.69 -10.09
C MET A 90 -3.45 3.35 -9.63
N HIS A 91 -3.99 2.78 -8.55
CA HIS A 91 -3.53 1.50 -8.00
C HIS A 91 -3.90 0.29 -8.86
N ARG A 92 -4.84 0.46 -9.80
CA ARG A 92 -5.26 -0.57 -10.75
C ARG A 92 -4.79 -0.30 -12.18
N ASP A 93 -4.01 0.74 -12.39
CA ASP A 93 -3.46 1.05 -13.70
C ASP A 93 -2.41 0.00 -14.10
N PRO A 94 -2.61 -0.78 -15.17
CA PRO A 94 -1.67 -1.82 -15.59
C PRO A 94 -0.32 -1.26 -16.05
N GLU A 95 -0.22 0.02 -16.40
CA GLU A 95 1.06 0.67 -16.71
C GLU A 95 1.98 0.67 -15.49
N TYR A 96 1.43 0.85 -14.30
CA TYR A 96 2.19 0.92 -13.05
C TYR A 96 2.11 -0.35 -12.21
N PHE A 97 1.02 -1.12 -12.35
CA PHE A 97 0.78 -2.36 -11.64
C PHE A 97 0.36 -3.46 -12.64
N PRO A 98 1.33 -4.09 -13.35
CA PRO A 98 1.04 -5.13 -14.34
C PRO A 98 0.22 -6.27 -13.72
N GLU A 99 -0.83 -6.75 -14.37
CA GLU A 99 -1.80 -7.71 -13.80
C GLU A 99 -2.49 -7.17 -12.51
N PRO A 100 -3.14 -5.98 -12.59
CA PRO A 100 -3.57 -5.21 -11.40
C PRO A 100 -4.62 -5.94 -10.54
N ASP A 101 -5.36 -6.88 -11.11
CA ASP A 101 -6.38 -7.67 -10.41
C ASP A 101 -5.80 -8.89 -9.67
N LYS A 102 -4.55 -9.29 -9.94
CA LYS A 102 -3.90 -10.35 -9.18
C LYS A 102 -3.37 -9.82 -7.86
N PHE A 103 -3.50 -10.63 -6.81
CA PHE A 103 -2.90 -10.35 -5.50
C PHE A 103 -1.47 -10.87 -5.49
N LEU A 104 -0.51 -9.96 -5.63
CA LEU A 104 0.92 -10.29 -5.73
C LEU A 104 1.71 -9.49 -4.66
N PRO A 105 1.86 -10.03 -3.43
CA PRO A 105 2.61 -9.36 -2.36
C PRO A 105 4.02 -8.92 -2.78
N GLU A 106 4.68 -9.71 -3.63
CA GLU A 106 6.06 -9.51 -4.07
C GLU A 106 6.29 -8.20 -4.85
N ARG A 107 5.22 -7.47 -5.21
CA ARG A 107 5.32 -6.09 -5.74
C ARG A 107 5.91 -5.11 -4.74
N PHE A 108 5.84 -5.43 -3.45
CA PHE A 108 6.32 -4.62 -2.34
C PHE A 108 7.58 -5.22 -1.70
N ASP A 109 8.24 -6.17 -2.36
CA ASP A 109 9.53 -6.69 -1.92
C ASP A 109 10.57 -5.55 -1.89
N PRO A 110 11.13 -5.20 -0.71
CA PRO A 110 12.06 -4.09 -0.57
C PRO A 110 13.40 -4.35 -1.29
N ARG A 111 13.69 -5.61 -1.62
CA ARG A 111 14.91 -6.02 -2.33
C ARG A 111 14.77 -5.85 -3.84
N LYS A 112 13.56 -5.63 -4.35
CA LYS A 112 13.29 -5.43 -5.77
C LYS A 112 13.03 -3.97 -6.06
N GLU A 113 13.72 -3.42 -7.07
CA GLU A 113 13.32 -2.13 -7.60
C GLU A 113 11.92 -2.24 -8.20
N SER A 114 11.00 -1.43 -7.70
CA SER A 114 9.63 -1.47 -8.21
C SER A 114 9.52 -1.03 -9.67
N GLY A 115 10.47 -0.22 -10.17
CA GLY A 115 10.39 0.43 -11.48
C GLY A 115 9.25 1.45 -11.63
N ARG A 116 8.42 1.61 -10.58
CA ARG A 116 7.23 2.47 -10.59
C ARG A 116 7.64 3.93 -10.35
N PRO A 117 7.04 4.91 -11.05
CA PRO A 117 7.22 6.31 -10.73
C PRO A 117 6.86 6.60 -9.27
N LYS A 118 7.55 7.57 -8.67
CA LYS A 118 7.21 8.06 -7.32
C LYS A 118 5.76 8.54 -7.28
N HIS A 119 5.13 8.41 -6.11
CA HIS A 119 3.75 8.86 -5.85
C HIS A 119 2.65 8.10 -6.60
N THR A 120 2.97 6.89 -7.10
CA THR A 120 1.98 6.01 -7.76
C THR A 120 1.23 5.14 -6.76
N PHE A 121 1.89 4.75 -5.66
CA PHE A 121 1.27 4.11 -4.51
C PHE A 121 0.95 5.17 -3.45
N LEU A 122 -0.32 5.28 -3.06
CA LEU A 122 -0.89 6.38 -2.28
C LEU A 122 -1.85 5.86 -1.20
N ALA A 123 -1.60 4.65 -0.67
CA ALA A 123 -2.46 4.03 0.35
C ALA A 123 -2.61 4.91 1.61
N PHE A 124 -1.53 5.61 1.98
CA PHE A 124 -1.51 6.55 3.11
C PHE A 124 -1.47 8.02 2.66
N GLY A 125 -1.67 8.29 1.37
CA GLY A 125 -1.46 9.61 0.78
C GLY A 125 0.02 9.98 0.68
N GLU A 126 0.29 11.27 0.48
CA GLU A 126 1.64 11.80 0.28
C GLU A 126 1.74 13.25 0.77
N GLY A 127 2.95 13.67 1.15
CA GLY A 127 3.24 15.05 1.51
C GLY A 127 2.67 15.49 2.86
N PRO A 128 2.40 16.80 3.07
CA PRO A 128 2.06 17.36 4.39
C PRO A 128 0.77 16.85 5.03
N ARG A 129 -0.05 16.11 4.27
CA ARG A 129 -1.32 15.54 4.71
C ARG A 129 -1.34 14.02 4.55
N MET A 130 -0.16 13.39 4.51
CA MET A 130 0.00 11.95 4.60
C MET A 130 -0.56 11.45 5.94
N CYS A 131 -1.13 10.25 5.93
CA CYS A 131 -1.75 9.65 7.11
C CYS A 131 -0.71 9.41 8.20
N ILE A 132 -0.94 10.00 9.38
CA ILE A 132 -0.09 9.78 10.56
C ILE A 132 -0.17 8.35 11.12
N GLY A 133 -1.18 7.58 10.70
CA GLY A 133 -1.42 6.21 11.13
C GLY A 133 -0.65 5.15 10.33
N GLU A 134 0.15 5.53 9.35
CA GLU A 134 0.99 4.58 8.59
C GLU A 134 1.90 3.78 9.52
N SER A 135 2.55 4.45 10.48
CA SER A 135 3.43 3.80 11.46
C SER A 135 2.69 2.89 12.44
N LEU A 136 1.41 3.19 12.72
CA LEU A 136 0.56 2.32 13.54
C LEU A 136 0.06 1.11 12.74
N PHE A 137 -0.09 1.25 11.42
CA PHE A 137 -0.49 0.15 10.56
C PHE A 137 0.68 -0.81 10.32
N LEU A 138 1.84 -0.27 9.97
CA LEU A 138 3.09 -1.00 9.79
C LEU A 138 3.84 -1.10 11.11
N ILE A 139 3.15 -1.34 12.24
CA ILE A 139 3.84 -1.55 13.53
C ILE A 139 4.94 -2.58 13.24
N PRO A 140 6.21 -2.14 13.27
CA PRO A 140 7.31 -3.01 12.97
C PRO A 140 7.50 -3.79 14.26
#